data_AF-A0A2P7QVV8-F1
#
_entry.id   AF-A0A2P7QVV8-F1
#
_cell.length_a   1.000
_cell.length_b   1.000
_cell.length_c   1.000
_cell.angle_alpha   90.00
_cell.angle_beta   90.00
_cell.angle_gamma   90.00
#
_symmetry.space_group_name_H-M   'P 1'
#
loop_
_entity.id
_entity.type
_entity.pdbx_description
1 polymer ?
#
loop_
_entity_poly.entity_id
_entity_poly.type
_entity_poly.pdbx_seq_one_letter_code
_entity_poly.pdbx_strand_id
1 'polypeptide(L)'
;MSEKGSGVEQNLWTALHHKVTKPGCSTSYPPDFSTSQYYVALLLHEFFHVMQYRRMGFDRFLTRYGYEMSQHGFDPDRLYDYESRSRTFAQETIERQADMVGVYGGFKFFGDAKGMKALAPRLRGSGVYGF
;
A
#
# COMPACT_ATOMS: atom_id res chain seq x y z
N MET A 1 -11.34 16.62 17.31
CA MET A 1 -11.84 15.24 17.43
C MET A 1 -11.05 14.39 16.46
N SER A 2 -10.24 13.47 17.00
CA SER A 2 -9.41 12.55 16.20
C SER A 2 -10.29 11.38 15.78
N GLU A 3 -10.69 11.33 14.51
CA GLU A 3 -11.36 10.16 13.94
C GLU A 3 -10.33 9.03 13.81
N LYS A 4 -10.43 8.06 14.70
CA LYS A 4 -9.69 6.79 14.60
C LYS A 4 -10.07 6.14 13.27
N GLY A 5 -9.09 5.99 12.38
CA GLY A 5 -9.20 5.22 11.14
C GLY A 5 -9.84 3.86 11.42
N SER A 6 -10.74 3.42 10.54
CA SER A 6 -11.52 2.22 10.74
C SER A 6 -10.62 0.99 10.90
N GLY A 7 -10.77 0.23 11.99
CA GLY A 7 -9.96 -0.96 12.32
C GLY A 7 -9.97 -2.11 11.30
N VAL A 8 -10.56 -1.94 10.12
CA VAL A 8 -10.46 -2.85 8.98
C VAL A 8 -9.17 -2.59 8.18
N GLU A 9 -8.74 -1.33 8.07
CA GLU A 9 -7.42 -0.98 7.51
C GLU A 9 -6.29 -1.59 8.37
N GLN A 10 -6.42 -1.54 9.70
CA GLN A 10 -5.43 -2.07 10.64
C GLN A 10 -5.15 -3.58 10.47
N ASN A 11 -6.17 -4.39 10.18
CA ASN A 11 -6.01 -5.86 10.15
C ASN A 11 -5.34 -6.36 8.85
N LEU A 12 -5.62 -5.73 7.72
CA LEU A 12 -4.97 -6.07 6.44
C LEU A 12 -3.57 -5.47 6.33
N TRP A 13 -3.37 -4.29 6.91
CA TRP A 13 -2.09 -3.61 6.97
C TRP A 13 -1.08 -4.34 7.87
N THR A 14 -1.53 -4.79 9.06
CA THR A 14 -0.73 -5.70 9.88
C THR A 14 -0.42 -6.98 9.09
N ALA A 15 -1.37 -7.52 8.32
CA ALA A 15 -1.11 -8.72 7.52
C ALA A 15 -0.11 -8.51 6.36
N LEU A 16 -0.05 -7.30 5.77
CA LEU A 16 0.93 -6.92 4.73
C LEU A 16 2.36 -6.80 5.23
N HIS A 17 2.55 -6.25 6.42
CA HIS A 17 3.90 -5.90 6.88
C HIS A 17 4.40 -6.75 8.07
N HIS A 18 3.55 -7.51 8.79
CA HIS A 18 3.96 -8.40 9.89
C HIS A 18 4.29 -9.85 9.50
N LYS A 19 4.61 -10.15 8.24
CA LYS A 19 5.17 -11.46 7.88
C LYS A 19 6.70 -11.44 7.87
N VAL A 20 7.31 -11.47 9.06
CA VAL A 20 8.62 -12.11 9.24
C VAL A 20 8.69 -13.08 10.43
N THR A 21 7.78 -13.07 11.42
CA THR A 21 8.03 -13.87 12.66
C THR A 21 6.85 -14.56 13.32
N LYS A 22 5.75 -14.91 12.61
CA LYS A 22 4.78 -15.87 13.20
C LYS A 22 5.22 -17.31 12.92
N PRO A 23 5.56 -18.12 13.95
CA PRO A 23 5.85 -19.54 13.76
C PRO A 23 4.61 -20.23 13.18
N GLY A 24 4.78 -20.94 12.05
CA GLY A 24 3.69 -21.64 11.35
C GLY A 24 3.15 -20.93 10.10
N CYS A 25 3.68 -19.77 9.73
CA CYS A 25 3.35 -19.15 8.44
C CYS A 25 4.13 -19.85 7.31
N SER A 26 3.43 -20.56 6.42
CA SER A 26 4.02 -21.06 5.17
C SER A 26 4.68 -19.91 4.41
N THR A 27 5.93 -20.12 3.99
CA THR A 27 6.69 -19.20 3.13
C THR A 27 6.23 -19.23 1.68
N SER A 28 5.21 -20.05 1.35
CA SER A 28 4.67 -20.17 -0.01
C SER A 28 3.53 -19.17 -0.23
N TYR A 29 3.63 -18.41 -1.32
CA TYR A 29 2.48 -17.70 -1.89
C TYR A 29 1.42 -18.70 -2.36
N PRO A 30 0.12 -18.34 -2.33
CA PRO A 30 -0.91 -19.17 -2.94
C PRO A 30 -0.76 -19.16 -4.46
N PRO A 31 -1.20 -20.24 -5.14
CA PRO A 31 -1.25 -20.25 -6.60
C PRO A 31 -2.26 -19.24 -7.17
N ASP A 32 -3.21 -18.79 -6.35
CA ASP A 32 -4.23 -17.80 -6.70
C ASP A 32 -4.34 -16.71 -5.64
N PHE A 33 -3.98 -15.48 -6.02
CA PHE A 33 -3.97 -14.31 -5.16
C PHE A 33 -5.38 -13.73 -4.93
N SER A 34 -6.38 -14.12 -5.72
CA SER A 34 -7.78 -13.69 -5.56
C SER A 34 -8.47 -14.28 -4.33
N THR A 35 -7.84 -15.27 -3.69
CA THR A 35 -8.37 -16.01 -2.55
C THR A 35 -8.43 -15.21 -1.25
N SER A 36 -7.74 -14.07 -1.16
CA SER A 36 -7.83 -13.20 0.01
C SER A 36 -7.62 -11.75 -0.36
N GLN A 37 -8.25 -10.88 0.42
CA GLN A 37 -8.08 -9.43 0.27
C GLN A 37 -6.63 -9.01 0.47
N TYR A 38 -5.91 -9.70 1.35
CA TYR A 38 -4.49 -9.51 1.57
C TYR A 38 -3.66 -9.75 0.29
N TYR A 39 -3.83 -10.91 -0.34
CA TYR A 39 -3.08 -11.26 -1.54
C TYR A 39 -3.49 -10.41 -2.75
N VAL A 40 -4.76 -10.04 -2.90
CA VAL A 40 -5.17 -9.05 -3.92
C VAL A 40 -4.48 -7.71 -3.69
N ALA A 41 -4.43 -7.23 -2.45
CA ALA A 41 -3.76 -5.97 -2.13
C ALA A 41 -2.26 -6.04 -2.42
N LEU A 42 -1.59 -7.14 -2.02
CA LEU A 42 -0.18 -7.37 -2.32
C LEU A 42 0.10 -7.42 -3.82
N LEU A 43 -0.72 -8.16 -4.60
CA LEU A 43 -0.56 -8.23 -6.04
C LEU A 43 -0.66 -6.84 -6.69
N LEU A 44 -1.64 -6.06 -6.27
CA LEU A 44 -1.87 -4.72 -6.80
C LEU A 44 -0.80 -3.71 -6.35
N HIS A 45 -0.25 -3.87 -5.14
CA HIS A 45 0.91 -3.12 -4.65
C HIS A 45 2.11 -3.36 -5.56
N GLU A 46 2.52 -4.62 -5.76
CA GLU A 46 3.67 -4.97 -6.59
C GLU A 46 3.45 -4.57 -8.06
N PHE A 47 2.23 -4.76 -8.57
CA PHE A 47 1.89 -4.30 -9.91
C PHE A 47 1.99 -2.77 -10.04
N PHE A 48 1.65 -2.02 -9.00
CA PHE A 48 1.77 -0.57 -9.03
C PHE A 48 3.24 -0.12 -9.08
N HIS A 49 4.17 -0.83 -8.45
CA HIS A 49 5.60 -0.60 -8.64
C HIS A 49 6.05 -0.80 -10.08
N VAL A 50 5.53 -1.82 -10.77
CA VAL A 50 5.81 -2.03 -12.21
C VAL A 50 5.31 -0.84 -13.04
N MET A 51 4.14 -0.30 -12.71
CA MET A 51 3.58 0.89 -13.37
C MET A 51 4.40 2.17 -13.09
N GLN A 52 4.84 2.34 -11.84
CA GLN A 52 5.75 3.42 -11.43
C GLN A 52 7.07 3.35 -12.18
N TYR A 53 7.69 2.16 -12.23
CA TYR A 53 8.89 1.88 -13.01
C TYR A 53 8.69 2.23 -14.49
N ARG A 54 7.59 1.75 -15.10
CA ARG A 54 7.28 2.01 -16.51
C ARG A 54 7.10 3.51 -16.79
N ARG A 55 6.49 4.26 -15.88
CA ARG A 55 6.18 5.68 -16.07
C ARG A 55 7.37 6.60 -15.81
N MET A 56 8.18 6.30 -14.80
CA MET A 56 9.32 7.16 -14.43
C MET A 56 10.62 6.75 -15.14
N GLY A 57 10.74 5.49 -15.55
CA GLY A 57 12.02 4.88 -15.92
C GLY A 57 12.79 4.39 -14.69
N PHE A 58 13.66 3.40 -14.89
CA PHE A 58 14.39 2.72 -13.81
C PHE A 58 15.19 3.67 -12.93
N ASP A 59 16.01 4.53 -13.54
CA ASP A 59 16.94 5.38 -12.80
C ASP A 59 16.21 6.36 -11.88
N ARG A 60 15.11 6.94 -12.36
CA ARG A 60 14.29 7.86 -11.58
C ARG A 60 13.53 7.14 -10.47
N PHE A 61 13.04 5.93 -10.75
CA PHE A 61 12.40 5.09 -9.73
C PHE A 61 13.39 4.78 -8.60
N LEU A 62 14.58 4.26 -8.92
CA LEU A 62 15.60 3.93 -7.92
C LEU A 62 16.10 5.15 -7.17
N THR A 63 16.33 6.27 -7.86
CA THR A 63 16.78 7.52 -7.23
C THR A 63 15.73 8.00 -6.22
N ARG A 64 14.45 7.98 -6.60
CA ARG A 64 13.36 8.37 -5.71
C ARG A 64 13.22 7.42 -4.54
N TYR A 65 13.26 6.11 -4.77
CA TYR A 65 13.22 5.09 -3.73
C TYR A 65 14.37 5.27 -2.73
N GLY A 66 15.60 5.40 -3.22
CA GLY A 66 16.79 5.59 -2.39
C GLY A 66 16.74 6.90 -1.59
N TYR A 67 16.28 7.99 -2.20
CA TYR A 67 16.05 9.25 -1.51
C TYR A 67 15.02 9.09 -0.39
N GLU A 68 13.84 8.52 -0.70
CA GLU A 68 12.78 8.30 0.29
C GLU A 68 13.26 7.38 1.42
N MET A 69 14.01 6.32 1.12
CA MET A 69 14.63 5.43 2.10
C MET A 69 15.63 6.18 3.01
N SER A 70 16.46 7.05 2.44
CA SER A 70 17.41 7.87 3.23
C SER A 70 16.71 8.85 4.18
N GLN A 71 15.56 9.41 3.77
CA GLN A 71 14.75 10.30 4.63
C GLN A 71 14.18 9.56 5.85
N HIS A 72 14.12 8.23 5.80
CA HIS A 72 13.67 7.37 6.89
C HIS A 72 14.83 6.66 7.60
N GLY A 73 16.07 7.13 7.41
CA GLY A 73 17.24 6.57 8.09
C GLY A 73 17.63 5.17 7.62
N PHE A 74 17.28 4.82 6.38
CA PHE A 74 17.46 3.47 5.83
C PHE A 74 16.74 2.37 6.63
N ASP A 75 15.72 2.77 7.38
CA ASP A 75 14.85 1.88 8.12
C ASP A 75 13.60 1.60 7.25
N PRO A 76 13.49 0.41 6.64
CA PRO A 76 12.33 0.08 5.83
C PRO A 76 11.05 0.11 6.66
N ASP A 77 11.07 -0.28 7.94
CA ASP A 77 9.87 -0.27 8.79
C ASP A 77 9.33 1.17 8.98
N ARG A 78 10.23 2.17 9.05
CA ARG A 78 9.85 3.58 9.07
C ARG A 78 9.43 4.12 7.73
N LEU A 79 9.99 3.58 6.65
CA LEU A 79 9.42 3.81 5.33
C LEU A 79 7.96 3.37 5.45
N TYR A 80 7.65 2.14 5.89
CA TYR A 80 6.29 1.61 6.04
C TYR A 80 5.37 2.25 7.12
N ASP A 81 5.87 3.07 8.06
CA ASP A 81 5.07 3.75 9.10
C ASP A 81 4.40 5.03 8.59
N TYR A 82 3.25 4.87 7.94
CA TYR A 82 2.52 5.97 7.28
C TYR A 82 1.24 6.42 7.98
N GLU A 83 0.78 5.74 9.04
CA GLU A 83 -0.47 6.09 9.75
C GLU A 83 -0.38 7.47 10.42
N SER A 84 0.83 7.89 10.80
CA SER A 84 1.08 9.22 11.37
C SER A 84 0.91 10.37 10.35
N ARG A 85 0.74 10.05 9.06
CA ARG A 85 0.78 11.04 7.96
C ARG A 85 -0.56 11.12 7.24
N SER A 86 -1.16 12.32 7.26
CA SER A 86 -2.34 12.65 6.45
C SER A 86 -1.91 13.34 5.15
N ARG A 87 -1.31 12.58 4.23
CA ARG A 87 -0.88 13.09 2.91
C ARG A 87 -1.77 12.56 1.80
N THR A 88 -1.85 13.35 0.72
CA THR A 88 -2.50 12.95 -0.53
C THR A 88 -1.61 12.00 -1.33
N PHE A 89 -2.20 11.22 -2.24
CA PHE A 89 -1.48 10.28 -3.10
C PHE A 89 -0.22 10.86 -3.75
N ALA A 90 -0.31 12.07 -4.32
CA ALA A 90 0.80 12.71 -5.01
C ALA A 90 1.96 13.14 -4.08
N GLN A 91 1.67 13.34 -2.79
CA GLN A 91 2.63 13.78 -1.77
C GLN A 91 3.26 12.61 -0.99
N GLU A 92 2.76 11.40 -1.21
CA GLU A 92 3.24 10.19 -0.56
C GLU A 92 4.48 9.62 -1.25
N THR A 93 5.18 8.75 -0.52
CA THR A 93 6.29 7.94 -1.04
C THR A 93 5.82 7.00 -2.13
N ILE A 94 6.74 6.47 -2.95
CA ILE A 94 6.39 5.51 -4.00
C ILE A 94 5.80 4.22 -3.41
N GLU A 95 6.32 3.77 -2.26
CA GLU A 95 5.79 2.64 -1.50
C GLU A 95 4.37 2.90 -1.02
N ARG A 96 4.09 4.09 -0.46
CA ARG A 96 2.76 4.38 0.06
C ARG A 96 1.74 4.60 -1.06
N GLN A 97 2.18 5.13 -2.20
CA GLN A 97 1.34 5.15 -3.40
C GLN A 97 0.92 3.74 -3.80
N ALA A 98 1.86 2.79 -3.86
CA ALA A 98 1.56 1.38 -4.18
C ALA A 98 0.61 0.75 -3.17
N ASP A 99 0.86 0.95 -1.87
CA ASP A 99 0.06 0.37 -0.79
C ASP A 99 -1.38 0.91 -0.80
N MET A 100 -1.56 2.23 -0.99
CA MET A 100 -2.89 2.82 -1.12
C MET A 100 -3.69 2.22 -2.29
N VAL A 101 -3.03 1.94 -3.42
CA VAL A 101 -3.68 1.27 -4.57
C VAL A 101 -4.00 -0.17 -4.25
N GLY A 102 -3.06 -0.90 -3.63
CA GLY A 102 -3.24 -2.28 -3.21
C GLY A 102 -4.44 -2.44 -2.28
N VAL A 103 -4.44 -1.71 -1.17
CA VAL A 103 -5.49 -1.74 -0.16
C VAL A 103 -6.85 -1.34 -0.76
N TYR A 104 -6.91 -0.25 -1.54
CA TYR A 104 -8.15 0.16 -2.18
C TYR A 104 -8.68 -0.88 -3.17
N GLY A 105 -7.79 -1.48 -3.98
CA GLY A 105 -8.16 -2.54 -4.91
C GLY A 105 -8.64 -3.79 -4.20
N GLY A 106 -8.00 -4.16 -3.08
CA GLY A 106 -8.48 -5.23 -2.19
C GLY A 106 -9.88 -4.93 -1.64
N PHE A 107 -10.11 -3.72 -1.11
CA PHE A 107 -11.44 -3.30 -0.65
C PHE A 107 -12.48 -3.39 -1.78
N LYS A 108 -12.13 -2.91 -2.97
CA LYS A 108 -13.02 -2.93 -4.13
C LYS A 108 -13.34 -4.36 -4.58
N PHE A 109 -12.36 -5.25 -4.63
CA PHE A 109 -12.53 -6.64 -5.07
C PHE A 109 -13.45 -7.42 -4.13
N PHE A 110 -13.31 -7.21 -2.82
CA PHE A 110 -14.10 -7.90 -1.79
C PHE A 110 -15.36 -7.15 -1.34
N GLY A 111 -15.67 -5.99 -1.94
CA GLY A 111 -16.89 -5.23 -1.64
C GLY A 111 -16.89 -4.49 -0.29
N ASP A 112 -15.72 -4.14 0.26
CA ASP A 112 -15.62 -3.35 1.49
C ASP A 112 -15.86 -1.85 1.21
N ALA A 113 -17.13 -1.47 1.16
CA ALA A 113 -17.54 -0.09 0.93
C ALA A 113 -17.02 0.89 2.00
N LYS A 114 -16.81 0.43 3.24
CA LYS A 114 -16.33 1.28 4.33
C LYS A 114 -14.86 1.62 4.14
N GLY A 115 -14.02 0.61 3.88
CA GLY A 115 -12.61 0.79 3.56
C GLY A 115 -12.40 1.65 2.31
N MET A 116 -13.17 1.38 1.25
CA MET A 116 -13.16 2.23 0.04
C MET A 116 -13.46 3.69 0.34
N LYS A 117 -14.52 3.96 1.12
CA LYS A 117 -14.94 5.33 1.46
C LYS A 117 -13.89 6.05 2.31
N ALA A 118 -13.24 5.35 3.23
CA ALA A 118 -12.19 5.91 4.07
C ALA A 118 -10.94 6.34 3.27
N LEU A 119 -10.52 5.52 2.30
CA LEU A 119 -9.29 5.74 1.54
C LEU A 119 -9.48 6.62 0.30
N ALA A 120 -10.69 6.65 -0.27
CA ALA A 120 -11.05 7.40 -1.47
C ALA A 120 -10.59 8.88 -1.49
N PRO A 121 -10.74 9.69 -0.41
CA PRO A 121 -10.28 11.08 -0.41
C PRO A 121 -8.78 11.21 -0.66
N ARG A 122 -7.97 10.30 -0.12
CA ARG A 122 -6.50 10.34 -0.28
C ARG A 122 -6.07 9.93 -1.68
N LEU A 123 -6.87 9.13 -2.38
CA LEU A 123 -6.64 8.65 -3.74
C LEU A 123 -7.13 9.60 -4.84
N ARG A 124 -7.80 10.70 -4.51
CA ARG A 124 -8.33 11.62 -5.53
C ARG A 124 -7.22 12.13 -6.46
N GLY A 125 -7.44 12.06 -7.77
CA GLY A 125 -6.47 12.48 -8.78
C GLY A 125 -5.32 11.49 -9.02
N SER A 126 -5.36 10.30 -8.43
CA SER A 126 -4.35 9.24 -8.65
C SER A 126 -4.48 8.52 -9.99
N GLY A 127 -5.61 8.69 -10.69
CA GLY A 127 -6.01 7.84 -11.81
C GLY A 127 -6.60 6.48 -11.40
N VAL A 128 -6.59 6.14 -10.11
CA VAL A 128 -7.29 4.99 -9.53
C VAL A 128 -8.67 5.41 -8.99
N TYR A 129 -8.79 6.64 -8.49
CA TYR A 129 -10.04 7.21 -8.00
C TYR A 129 -10.18 8.71 -8.30
N GLY A 130 -11.40 9.12 -8.69
CA GLY A 130 -11.79 10.53 -8.84
C GLY A 130 -10.95 11.29 -9.87
N PHE A 131 -11.14 10.97 -11.15
CA PHE A 131 -10.60 11.70 -12.30
C PHE A 131 -11.10 13.14 -12.34
#